data_AF-A0A2A5VC78-F1
#
_entry.id   AF-A0A2A5VC78-F1
#
_cell.length_a   1.000
_cell.length_b   1.000
_cell.length_c   1.000
_cell.angle_alpha   90.00
_cell.angle_beta   90.00
_cell.angle_gamma   90.00
#
_symmetry.space_group_name_H-M   'P 1'
#
loop_
_entity.id
_entity.type
_entity.pdbx_description
1 polymer ?
#
loop_
_entity_poly.entity_id
_entity_poly.type
_entity_poly.pdbx_seq_one_letter_code
_entity_poly.pdbx_strand_id
1 'polypeptide(L)'
;MKSKNLSENILRSVKSKGFEYIDLPSVIEANHIVQRSGENFRKFIFSFNDQNGSELCLRPDLTIASCLRYLENDLKGKEKIFYSGQAYRKSQNKKDSIIRDQVGFEIIGSKDEKNDDKEIINTSLKSLKNIKYTSGTLTVGNVEIFNLLISKLDIPKRWKLRLSRHFWREKYFNDLLKRLETNSDVDPTIVEIDKKRYFKMLNEDLSKVVAGRTINEILKRFDNKIRDPRGASKGKDVSKIIKDFLKIKCPINKAANELNKFFKKNKINLIVDQKYFPISENKISKLNVVFSASFGRQLEYYTGMVFKIDIKSKSKNRNIISGGRYDKLISDLGSKNQVAAVGAALNLNY
;
A
#
# COMPACT_ATOMS: atom_id res chain seq x y z
N MET A 1 20.19 20.34 20.53
CA MET A 1 20.09 19.51 21.75
C MET A 1 18.72 18.86 21.97
N LYS A 2 17.58 19.58 21.96
CA LYS A 2 16.24 18.96 22.19
C LYS A 2 15.83 17.90 21.16
N SER A 3 16.13 18.11 19.87
CA SER A 3 15.82 17.12 18.80
C SER A 3 16.65 15.83 18.96
N LYS A 4 17.95 15.97 19.27
CA LYS A 4 18.87 14.83 19.47
C LYS A 4 18.49 13.95 20.67
N ASN A 5 18.08 14.55 21.79
CA ASN A 5 17.61 13.80 22.96
C ASN A 5 16.26 13.10 22.68
N LEU A 6 15.36 13.76 21.93
CA LEU A 6 14.11 13.14 21.50
C LEU A 6 14.35 11.91 20.60
N SER A 7 15.24 12.03 19.61
CA SER A 7 15.59 10.90 18.75
C SER A 7 16.23 9.77 19.56
N GLU A 8 17.17 10.04 20.45
CA GLU A 8 17.79 9.04 21.32
C GLU A 8 16.76 8.28 22.18
N ASN A 9 15.78 8.98 22.78
CA ASN A 9 14.74 8.33 23.58
C ASN A 9 13.78 7.48 22.74
N ILE A 10 13.48 7.91 21.50
CA ILE A 10 12.69 7.11 20.56
C ILE A 10 13.46 5.84 20.18
N LEU A 11 14.75 5.96 19.85
CA LEU A 11 15.61 4.83 19.52
C LEU A 11 15.71 3.83 20.68
N ARG A 12 15.84 4.31 21.93
CA ARG A 12 15.80 3.45 23.13
C ARG A 12 14.46 2.73 23.28
N SER A 13 13.34 3.41 23.03
CA SER A 13 12.00 2.81 23.06
C SER A 13 11.86 1.67 22.05
N VAL A 14 12.36 1.85 20.83
CA VAL A 14 12.34 0.83 19.77
C VAL A 14 13.29 -0.33 20.12
N LYS A 15 14.53 -0.04 20.52
CA LYS A 15 15.52 -1.06 20.94
C LYS A 15 15.00 -1.95 22.07
N SER A 16 14.29 -1.36 23.05
CA SER A 16 13.70 -2.11 24.17
C SER A 16 12.56 -3.09 23.78
N LYS A 17 12.13 -3.09 22.50
CA LYS A 17 11.21 -4.07 21.92
C LYS A 17 11.93 -5.19 21.16
N GLY A 18 13.27 -5.25 21.26
CA GLY A 18 14.08 -6.27 20.61
C GLY A 18 14.29 -6.01 19.12
N PHE A 19 14.27 -4.74 18.70
CA PHE A 19 14.71 -4.36 17.36
C PHE A 19 16.21 -4.03 17.39
N GLU A 20 16.92 -4.45 16.35
CA GLU A 20 18.35 -4.24 16.18
C GLU A 20 18.62 -3.02 15.29
N TYR A 21 19.58 -2.20 15.68
CA TYR A 21 19.89 -0.99 14.93
C TYR A 21 20.71 -1.36 13.69
N ILE A 22 20.32 -0.81 12.55
CA ILE A 22 21.07 -0.92 11.30
C ILE A 22 21.28 0.47 10.69
N ASP A 23 22.38 0.60 9.96
CA ASP A 23 22.58 1.72 9.05
C ASP A 23 22.15 1.30 7.64
N LEU A 24 21.54 2.25 6.93
CA LEU A 24 21.09 2.05 5.56
C LEU A 24 21.89 2.96 4.63
N PRO A 25 22.20 2.51 3.40
CA PRO A 25 22.86 3.36 2.41
C PRO A 25 21.93 4.50 1.97
N SER A 26 22.46 5.72 1.87
CA SER A 26 21.69 6.90 1.43
C SER A 26 21.44 6.92 -0.08
N VAL A 27 22.26 6.18 -0.83
CA VAL A 27 22.22 6.04 -2.28
C VAL A 27 21.86 4.60 -2.62
N ILE A 28 20.93 4.41 -3.55
CA ILE A 28 20.49 3.12 -4.07
C ILE A 28 20.30 3.21 -5.59
N GLU A 29 20.26 2.08 -6.30
CA GLU A 29 19.96 2.09 -7.73
C GLU A 29 18.55 2.65 -8.01
N ALA A 30 18.45 3.55 -8.99
CA ALA A 30 17.18 4.18 -9.35
C ALA A 30 16.18 3.16 -9.91
N ASN A 31 16.67 2.12 -10.59
CA ASN A 31 15.85 1.10 -11.22
C ASN A 31 14.92 0.37 -10.22
N HIS A 32 15.39 0.07 -9.01
CA HIS A 32 14.54 -0.55 -7.98
C HIS A 32 13.30 0.30 -7.64
N ILE A 33 13.46 1.63 -7.62
CA ILE A 33 12.35 2.56 -7.35
C ILE A 33 11.38 2.65 -8.53
N VAL A 34 11.94 2.70 -9.74
CA VAL A 34 11.18 2.90 -10.99
C VAL A 34 10.41 1.64 -11.37
N GLN A 35 11.00 0.46 -11.27
CA GLN A 35 10.31 -0.81 -11.51
C GLN A 35 9.09 -0.96 -10.60
N ARG A 36 9.21 -0.54 -9.34
CA ARG A 36 8.15 -0.61 -8.35
C ARG A 36 7.07 0.47 -8.51
N SER A 37 7.45 1.72 -8.74
CA SER A 37 6.53 2.89 -8.68
C SER A 37 6.12 3.43 -10.06
N GLY A 38 6.72 2.90 -11.12
CA GLY A 38 6.58 3.35 -12.49
C GLY A 38 7.39 4.61 -12.82
N GLU A 39 7.59 4.84 -14.12
CA GLU A 39 8.35 5.96 -14.69
C GLU A 39 7.91 7.34 -14.19
N ASN A 40 6.62 7.53 -13.97
CA ASN A 40 6.07 8.77 -13.42
C ASN A 40 6.60 9.12 -12.02
N PHE A 41 7.18 8.16 -11.29
CA PHE A 41 7.75 8.39 -9.98
C PHE A 41 9.15 9.04 -10.05
N ARG A 42 9.86 8.94 -11.20
CA ARG A 42 11.19 9.54 -11.39
C ARG A 42 11.22 11.03 -11.07
N LYS A 43 10.14 11.76 -11.37
CA LYS A 43 10.02 13.20 -11.06
C LYS A 43 10.08 13.52 -9.56
N PHE A 44 9.92 12.52 -8.69
CA PHE A 44 9.94 12.68 -7.24
C PHE A 44 11.28 12.27 -6.60
N ILE A 45 12.22 11.66 -7.34
CA ILE A 45 13.51 11.22 -6.81
C ILE A 45 14.65 12.12 -7.29
N PHE A 46 15.72 12.21 -6.49
CA PHE A 46 16.98 12.82 -6.90
C PHE A 46 17.87 11.74 -7.49
N SER A 47 17.90 11.61 -8.82
CA SER A 47 18.78 10.68 -9.53
C SER A 47 20.00 11.36 -10.13
N PHE A 48 21.06 10.59 -10.30
CA PHE A 48 22.34 10.97 -10.90
C PHE A 48 23.01 9.71 -11.47
N ASN A 49 23.96 9.88 -12.39
CA ASN A 49 24.72 8.76 -12.95
C ASN A 49 26.06 8.62 -12.23
N ASP A 50 26.49 7.38 -12.03
CA ASP A 50 27.87 7.10 -11.61
C ASP A 50 28.86 7.22 -12.79
N GLN A 51 30.14 6.96 -12.52
CA GLN A 51 31.19 7.01 -13.54
C GLN A 51 31.03 5.93 -14.63
N ASN A 52 30.27 4.87 -14.36
CA ASN A 52 30.01 3.75 -15.26
C ASN A 52 28.71 3.93 -16.07
N GLY A 53 27.99 5.04 -15.87
CA GLY A 53 26.71 5.32 -16.51
C GLY A 53 25.49 4.66 -15.84
N SER A 54 25.67 4.02 -14.69
CA SER A 54 24.58 3.45 -13.89
C SER A 54 23.80 4.56 -13.20
N GLU A 55 22.47 4.51 -13.29
CA GLU A 55 21.61 5.52 -12.67
C GLU A 55 21.34 5.18 -11.20
N LEU A 56 21.85 6.02 -10.31
CA LEU A 56 21.66 5.97 -8.87
C LEU A 56 20.66 7.04 -8.43
N CYS A 57 20.15 6.92 -7.21
CA CYS A 57 19.32 7.94 -6.60
C CYS A 57 19.53 8.04 -5.09
N LEU A 58 19.29 9.24 -4.54
CA LEU A 58 19.08 9.38 -3.11
C LEU A 58 17.79 8.64 -2.71
N ARG A 59 17.86 7.80 -1.68
CA ARG A 59 16.73 6.98 -1.25
C ARG A 59 15.50 7.86 -0.95
N PRO A 60 14.33 7.59 -1.57
CA PRO A 60 13.11 8.33 -1.30
C PRO A 60 12.31 7.79 -0.10
N ASP A 61 12.66 6.59 0.36
CA ASP A 61 11.99 5.82 1.39
C ASP A 61 13.02 4.87 2.03
N LEU A 62 13.15 4.89 3.36
CA LEU A 62 14.08 4.00 4.06
C LEU A 62 13.57 2.55 4.13
N THR A 63 12.25 2.34 4.02
CA THR A 63 11.62 1.00 3.95
C THR A 63 12.14 0.23 2.73
N ILE A 64 12.35 0.92 1.61
CA ILE A 64 12.87 0.28 0.39
C ILE A 64 14.34 -0.09 0.57
N ALA A 65 15.14 0.81 1.15
CA ALA A 65 16.55 0.52 1.44
C ALA A 65 16.71 -0.65 2.44
N SER A 66 15.81 -0.77 3.43
CA SER A 66 15.82 -1.91 4.36
C SER A 66 15.49 -3.23 3.67
N CYS A 67 14.54 -3.22 2.72
CA CYS A 67 14.19 -4.39 1.91
C CYS A 67 15.31 -4.79 0.94
N LEU A 68 15.99 -3.83 0.31
CA LEU A 68 17.13 -4.10 -0.55
C LEU A 68 18.29 -4.73 0.22
N ARG A 69 18.63 -4.18 1.41
CA ARG A 69 19.61 -4.78 2.31
C ARG A 69 19.29 -6.24 2.63
N TYR A 70 18.02 -6.54 2.93
CA TYR A 70 17.58 -7.91 3.22
C TYR A 70 17.85 -8.85 2.03
N LEU A 71 17.67 -8.37 0.80
CA LEU A 71 17.90 -9.14 -0.43
C LEU A 71 19.37 -9.31 -0.76
N GLU A 72 20.14 -8.23 -0.71
CA GLU A 72 21.58 -8.22 -1.02
C GLU A 72 22.37 -9.15 -0.09
N ASN A 73 21.94 -9.26 1.16
CA ASN A 73 22.54 -10.14 2.16
C ASN A 73 22.01 -11.59 2.12
N ASP A 74 21.16 -11.96 1.16
CA ASP A 74 20.50 -13.28 1.03
C ASP A 74 19.89 -13.80 2.34
N LEU A 75 19.26 -12.90 3.12
CA LEU A 75 18.72 -13.25 4.43
C LEU A 75 17.47 -14.13 4.28
N LYS A 76 17.41 -15.18 5.09
CA LYS A 76 16.34 -16.20 5.07
C LYS A 76 15.80 -16.41 6.48
N GLY A 77 15.13 -15.40 7.02
CA GLY A 77 14.60 -15.50 8.37
C GLY A 77 13.93 -14.23 8.86
N LYS A 78 13.37 -14.32 10.06
CA LYS A 78 12.79 -13.18 10.74
C LYS A 78 13.90 -12.21 11.15
N GLU A 79 13.82 -10.99 10.66
CA GLU A 79 14.60 -9.87 11.16
C GLU A 79 13.68 -8.85 11.84
N LYS A 80 14.17 -8.26 12.92
CA LYS A 80 13.54 -7.13 13.62
C LYS A 80 14.55 -6.00 13.68
N ILE A 81 14.39 -5.01 12.82
CA ILE A 81 15.39 -3.96 12.59
C ILE A 81 14.81 -2.57 12.79
N PHE A 82 15.64 -1.63 13.18
CA PHE A 82 15.29 -0.22 13.18
C PHE A 82 16.45 0.64 12.72
N TYR A 83 16.13 1.84 12.26
CA TYR A 83 17.10 2.77 11.70
C TYR A 83 16.69 4.21 11.99
N SER A 84 17.65 5.12 11.94
CA SER A 84 17.41 6.55 11.96
C SER A 84 18.12 7.19 10.78
N GLY A 85 17.41 7.97 9.98
CA GLY A 85 18.04 8.62 8.85
C GLY A 85 17.09 9.47 8.01
N GLN A 86 17.65 9.99 6.93
CA GLN A 86 16.96 10.87 6.00
C GLN A 86 16.44 10.11 4.78
N ALA A 87 15.23 10.47 4.36
CA ALA A 87 14.68 10.18 3.05
C ALA A 87 14.58 11.47 2.22
N TYR A 88 14.91 11.38 0.93
CA TYR A 88 15.01 12.51 0.02
C TYR A 88 13.96 12.41 -1.08
N ARG A 89 13.00 13.34 -1.09
CA ARG A 89 11.91 13.32 -2.06
C ARG A 89 11.59 14.72 -2.56
N LYS A 90 11.64 14.92 -3.88
CA LYS A 90 11.20 16.17 -4.51
C LYS A 90 9.72 16.40 -4.21
N SER A 91 9.37 17.61 -3.80
CA SER A 91 7.97 18.05 -3.71
C SER A 91 7.66 19.04 -4.82
N GLN A 92 6.41 19.04 -5.27
CA GLN A 92 5.89 20.06 -6.18
C GLN A 92 5.59 21.37 -5.44
N ASN A 93 5.41 21.31 -4.12
CA ASN A 93 5.16 22.49 -3.30
C ASN A 93 6.46 22.94 -2.63
N LYS A 94 6.88 24.19 -2.90
CA LYS A 94 8.11 24.77 -2.34
C LYS A 94 8.15 24.80 -0.80
N LYS A 95 7.00 24.73 -0.13
CA LYS A 95 6.90 24.74 1.34
C LYS A 95 7.16 23.38 1.98
N ASP A 96 7.12 22.30 1.21
CA ASP A 96 7.36 20.97 1.73
C ASP A 96 8.86 20.70 1.79
N SER A 97 9.33 20.17 2.92
CA SER A 97 10.72 19.74 3.02
C SER A 97 10.98 18.57 2.06
N ILE A 98 12.05 18.71 1.28
CA ILE A 98 12.58 17.62 0.45
C ILE A 98 13.30 16.55 1.27
N ILE A 99 13.74 16.89 2.48
CA ILE A 99 14.40 16.00 3.44
C ILE A 99 13.41 15.62 4.54
N ARG A 100 13.30 14.32 4.81
CA ARG A 100 12.43 13.76 5.84
C ARG A 100 13.28 12.94 6.80
N ASP A 101 13.46 13.45 8.01
CA ASP A 101 14.14 12.71 9.08
C ASP A 101 13.16 11.71 9.70
N GLN A 102 13.53 10.45 9.70
CA GLN A 102 12.67 9.35 10.13
C GLN A 102 13.40 8.40 11.06
N VAL A 103 12.65 7.84 12.01
CA VAL A 103 13.02 6.61 12.72
C VAL A 103 12.07 5.52 12.26
N GLY A 104 12.57 4.55 11.51
CA GLY A 104 11.77 3.42 11.04
C GLY A 104 12.11 2.15 11.80
N PHE A 105 11.15 1.24 11.89
CA PHE A 105 11.32 -0.08 12.47
C PHE A 105 10.46 -1.09 11.74
N GLU A 106 11.09 -2.20 11.37
CA GLU A 106 10.58 -3.19 10.42
C GLU A 106 10.70 -4.59 11.01
N ILE A 107 9.71 -5.43 10.72
CA ILE A 107 9.76 -6.87 10.92
C ILE A 107 9.66 -7.51 9.54
N ILE A 108 10.70 -8.23 9.13
CA ILE A 108 10.82 -8.82 7.78
C ILE A 108 11.01 -10.33 7.90
N GLY A 109 10.42 -11.11 6.99
CA GLY A 109 10.66 -12.56 6.88
C GLY A 109 9.99 -13.41 7.97
N SER A 110 9.09 -12.81 8.75
CA SER A 110 8.33 -13.50 9.80
C SER A 110 7.11 -14.24 9.23
N LYS A 111 6.75 -15.36 9.85
CA LYS A 111 5.54 -16.15 9.52
C LYS A 111 4.34 -15.81 10.42
N ASP A 112 4.54 -15.00 11.46
CA ASP A 112 3.52 -14.66 12.46
C ASP A 112 2.94 -13.26 12.24
N GLU A 113 2.34 -13.09 11.05
CA GLU A 113 1.94 -11.79 10.54
C GLU A 113 1.04 -11.00 11.50
N LYS A 114 0.06 -11.66 12.11
CA LYS A 114 -0.92 -10.97 12.97
C LYS A 114 -0.32 -10.50 14.29
N ASN A 115 0.66 -11.21 14.84
CA ASN A 115 1.37 -10.74 16.04
C ASN A 115 2.40 -9.67 15.70
N ASP A 116 3.04 -9.74 14.53
CA ASP A 116 3.95 -8.68 14.08
C ASP A 116 3.20 -7.36 13.83
N ASP A 117 1.99 -7.40 13.28
CA ASP A 117 1.12 -6.21 13.12
C ASP A 117 0.84 -5.55 14.47
N LYS A 118 0.53 -6.35 15.51
CA LYS A 118 0.33 -5.87 16.88
C LYS A 118 1.61 -5.28 17.45
N GLU A 119 2.76 -5.94 17.22
CA GLU A 119 4.06 -5.50 17.71
C GLU A 119 4.46 -4.14 17.11
N ILE A 120 4.25 -3.92 15.83
CA ILE A 120 4.51 -2.64 15.16
C ILE A 120 3.64 -1.52 15.75
N ILE A 121 2.34 -1.77 15.98
CA ILE A 121 1.48 -0.77 16.64
C ILE A 121 1.94 -0.51 18.07
N ASN A 122 2.24 -1.54 18.85
CA ASN A 122 2.69 -1.38 20.23
C ASN A 122 4.02 -0.61 20.32
N THR A 123 4.94 -0.85 19.39
CA THR A 123 6.20 -0.14 19.28
C THR A 123 6.00 1.31 18.86
N SER A 124 5.06 1.58 17.96
CA SER A 124 4.62 2.94 17.59
C SER A 124 4.06 3.70 18.79
N LEU A 125 3.15 3.09 19.55
CA LEU A 125 2.54 3.68 20.74
C LEU A 125 3.58 3.93 21.84
N LYS A 126 4.54 3.01 22.03
CA LYS A 126 5.64 3.19 22.99
C LYS A 126 6.55 4.35 22.58
N SER A 127 6.91 4.45 21.30
CA SER A 127 7.73 5.54 20.76
C SER A 127 7.03 6.89 20.90
N LEU A 128 5.71 6.94 20.71
CA LEU A 128 4.90 8.15 20.86
C LEU A 128 4.90 8.71 22.30
N LYS A 129 5.11 7.88 23.34
CA LYS A 129 5.16 8.36 24.74
C LYS A 129 6.26 9.40 24.97
N ASN A 130 7.30 9.42 24.14
CA ASN A 130 8.38 10.40 24.18
C ASN A 130 7.97 11.79 23.62
N ILE A 131 6.81 11.88 22.98
CA ILE A 131 6.33 13.09 22.31
C ILE A 131 5.22 13.73 23.15
N LYS A 132 5.29 15.05 23.37
CA LYS A 132 4.24 15.80 24.07
C LYS A 132 3.11 16.19 23.10
N TYR A 133 1.89 15.78 23.43
CA TYR A 133 0.67 16.11 22.69
C TYR A 133 -0.56 16.20 23.60
N THR A 134 -1.62 16.87 23.12
CA THR A 134 -2.86 17.10 23.88
C THR A 134 -3.95 16.09 23.54
N SER A 135 -4.09 15.73 22.27
CA SER A 135 -5.00 14.69 21.79
C SER A 135 -4.50 14.12 20.46
N GLY A 136 -5.05 12.98 20.03
CA GLY A 136 -4.72 12.43 18.72
C GLY A 136 -5.68 11.33 18.28
N THR A 137 -5.39 10.74 17.14
CA THR A 137 -6.15 9.64 16.56
C THR A 137 -5.21 8.61 15.94
N LEU A 138 -5.33 7.36 16.37
CA LEU A 138 -4.80 6.20 15.67
C LEU A 138 -5.86 5.72 14.68
N THR A 139 -5.61 5.92 13.38
CA THR A 139 -6.47 5.41 12.32
C THR A 139 -5.90 4.09 11.82
N VAL A 140 -6.72 3.05 11.78
CA VAL A 140 -6.36 1.71 11.27
C VAL A 140 -7.24 1.39 10.06
N GLY A 141 -6.64 0.79 9.04
CA GLY A 141 -7.30 0.19 7.89
C GLY A 141 -6.72 -1.18 7.62
N ASN A 142 -7.32 -1.93 6.69
CA ASN A 142 -6.79 -3.22 6.28
C ASN A 142 -7.13 -3.48 4.80
N VAL A 143 -6.09 -3.46 3.96
CA VAL A 143 -6.19 -3.66 2.50
C VAL A 143 -6.61 -5.10 2.16
N GLU A 144 -6.29 -6.06 3.03
CA GLU A 144 -6.70 -7.46 2.91
C GLU A 144 -8.22 -7.58 2.84
N ILE A 145 -8.94 -6.86 3.71
CA ILE A 145 -10.41 -6.88 3.76
C ILE A 145 -11.01 -6.35 2.46
N PHE A 146 -10.43 -5.28 1.90
CA PHE A 146 -10.86 -4.75 0.60
C PHE A 146 -10.64 -5.78 -0.52
N ASN A 147 -9.48 -6.45 -0.54
CA ASN A 147 -9.21 -7.48 -1.55
C ASN A 147 -10.15 -8.69 -1.40
N LEU A 148 -10.46 -9.10 -0.17
CA LEU A 148 -11.45 -10.14 0.10
C LEU A 148 -12.83 -9.74 -0.41
N LEU A 149 -13.28 -8.51 -0.14
CA LEU A 149 -14.51 -7.97 -0.72
C LEU A 149 -14.51 -8.07 -2.25
N ILE A 150 -13.49 -7.51 -2.92
CA ILE A 150 -13.39 -7.51 -4.38
C ILE A 150 -13.41 -8.94 -4.95
N SER A 151 -12.78 -9.89 -4.28
CA SER A 151 -12.75 -11.30 -4.71
C SER A 151 -14.15 -11.93 -4.78
N LYS A 152 -15.07 -11.51 -3.91
CA LYS A 152 -16.43 -12.04 -3.77
C LYS A 152 -17.47 -11.33 -4.64
N LEU A 153 -17.15 -10.18 -5.23
CA LEU A 153 -18.09 -9.44 -6.09
C LEU A 153 -18.28 -10.16 -7.43
N ASP A 154 -19.48 -10.11 -7.99
CA ASP A 154 -19.80 -10.65 -9.31
C ASP A 154 -19.43 -9.65 -10.42
N ILE A 155 -18.13 -9.54 -10.68
CA ILE A 155 -17.56 -8.73 -11.77
C ILE A 155 -16.44 -9.50 -12.48
N PRO A 156 -16.13 -9.14 -13.73
CA PRO A 156 -15.08 -9.83 -14.47
C PRO A 156 -13.74 -9.86 -13.74
N LYS A 157 -12.98 -10.96 -13.87
CA LYS A 157 -11.69 -11.13 -13.16
C LYS A 157 -10.73 -9.98 -13.42
N ARG A 158 -10.72 -9.47 -14.65
CA ARG A 158 -9.93 -8.29 -15.05
C ARG A 158 -10.25 -7.05 -14.24
N TRP A 159 -11.51 -6.84 -13.88
CA TRP A 159 -11.95 -5.70 -13.08
C TRP A 159 -11.59 -5.89 -11.62
N LYS A 160 -11.71 -7.11 -11.07
CA LYS A 160 -11.21 -7.44 -9.73
C LYS A 160 -9.73 -7.06 -9.60
N LEU A 161 -8.89 -7.54 -10.52
CA LEU A 161 -7.45 -7.24 -10.54
C LEU A 161 -7.18 -5.74 -10.67
N ARG A 162 -7.89 -5.04 -11.56
CA ARG A 162 -7.71 -3.60 -11.78
C ARG A 162 -8.10 -2.77 -10.56
N LEU A 163 -9.22 -3.09 -9.90
CA LEU A 163 -9.66 -2.41 -8.68
C LEU A 163 -8.69 -2.64 -7.52
N SER A 164 -8.28 -3.89 -7.28
CA SER A 164 -7.29 -4.23 -6.25
C SER A 164 -5.95 -3.52 -6.50
N ARG A 165 -5.41 -3.59 -7.72
CA ARG A 165 -4.11 -2.97 -8.08
C ARG A 165 -4.12 -1.45 -7.89
N HIS A 166 -5.25 -0.79 -8.13
CA HIS A 166 -5.34 0.66 -8.14
C HIS A 166 -6.06 1.25 -6.93
N PHE A 167 -6.29 0.45 -5.88
CA PHE A 167 -6.91 0.91 -4.65
C PHE A 167 -6.25 2.17 -4.07
N TRP A 168 -4.91 2.23 -4.15
CA TRP A 168 -4.08 3.31 -3.63
C TRP A 168 -4.12 4.62 -4.44
N ARG A 169 -4.71 4.64 -5.64
CA ARG A 169 -4.78 5.84 -6.49
C ARG A 169 -6.17 6.42 -6.47
N GLU A 170 -6.56 7.06 -5.37
CA GLU A 170 -7.95 7.45 -5.14
C GLU A 170 -8.66 8.09 -6.34
N LYS A 171 -8.05 9.11 -6.96
CA LYS A 171 -8.62 9.77 -8.16
C LYS A 171 -8.84 8.79 -9.32
N TYR A 172 -7.84 7.96 -9.62
CA TYR A 172 -7.94 6.97 -10.69
C TYR A 172 -8.90 5.84 -10.34
N PHE A 173 -8.91 5.39 -9.08
CA PHE A 173 -9.84 4.39 -8.59
C PHE A 173 -11.30 4.85 -8.71
N ASN A 174 -11.57 6.12 -8.40
CA ASN A 174 -12.90 6.69 -8.55
C ASN A 174 -13.31 6.76 -10.03
N ASP A 175 -12.37 7.07 -10.93
CA ASP A 175 -12.58 6.96 -12.37
C ASP A 175 -12.86 5.51 -12.81
N LEU A 176 -12.14 4.52 -12.25
CA LEU A 176 -12.45 3.10 -12.48
C LEU A 176 -13.86 2.73 -12.04
N LEU A 177 -14.31 3.21 -10.88
CA LEU A 177 -15.68 2.97 -10.40
C LEU A 177 -16.72 3.64 -11.29
N LYS A 178 -16.46 4.86 -11.79
CA LYS A 178 -17.34 5.55 -12.73
C LYS A 178 -17.43 4.77 -14.02
N ARG A 179 -16.27 4.35 -14.57
CA ARG A 179 -16.24 3.48 -15.74
C ARG A 179 -17.06 2.23 -15.47
N LEU A 180 -16.83 1.52 -14.35
CA LEU A 180 -17.54 0.30 -13.89
C LEU A 180 -19.05 0.49 -13.74
N GLU A 181 -19.51 1.71 -13.48
CA GLU A 181 -20.91 2.06 -13.37
C GLU A 181 -21.56 2.35 -14.73
N THR A 182 -20.88 3.04 -15.63
CA THR A 182 -21.50 3.63 -16.84
C THR A 182 -21.19 2.91 -18.15
N ASN A 183 -20.10 2.15 -18.21
CA ASN A 183 -19.52 1.63 -19.46
C ASN A 183 -19.06 2.75 -20.41
N SER A 184 -18.86 3.98 -19.91
CA SER A 184 -18.52 5.14 -20.75
C SER A 184 -17.17 5.04 -21.45
N ASP A 185 -16.31 4.09 -21.08
CA ASP A 185 -15.04 3.81 -21.74
C ASP A 185 -15.15 2.79 -22.89
N VAL A 186 -16.37 2.36 -23.23
CA VAL A 186 -16.64 1.37 -24.28
C VAL A 186 -17.47 2.01 -25.38
N ASP A 187 -16.91 2.07 -26.59
CA ASP A 187 -17.62 2.43 -27.82
C ASP A 187 -18.07 1.14 -28.53
N PRO A 188 -19.38 0.88 -28.67
CA PRO A 188 -19.90 -0.31 -29.34
C PRO A 188 -19.37 -0.47 -30.79
N THR A 189 -19.20 0.63 -31.51
CA THR A 189 -18.72 0.65 -32.90
C THR A 189 -17.28 0.14 -32.97
N ILE A 190 -16.43 0.64 -32.08
CA ILE A 190 -15.03 0.19 -31.98
C ILE A 190 -14.98 -1.28 -31.57
N VAL A 191 -15.84 -1.71 -30.64
CA VAL A 191 -15.91 -3.13 -30.23
C VAL A 191 -16.28 -4.04 -31.40
N GLU A 192 -17.18 -3.64 -32.28
CA GLU A 192 -17.53 -4.41 -33.48
C GLU A 192 -16.40 -4.49 -34.49
N ILE A 193 -15.70 -3.38 -34.73
CA ILE A 193 -14.51 -3.34 -35.60
C ILE A 193 -13.43 -4.28 -35.04
N ASP A 194 -13.17 -4.19 -33.74
CA ASP A 194 -12.22 -5.03 -33.04
C ASP A 194 -12.61 -6.52 -33.09
N LYS A 195 -13.90 -6.86 -32.97
CA LYS A 195 -14.39 -8.25 -33.13
C LYS A 195 -14.15 -8.78 -34.55
N LYS A 196 -14.41 -7.98 -35.59
CA LYS A 196 -14.11 -8.37 -36.98
C LYS A 196 -12.62 -8.65 -37.17
N ARG A 197 -11.76 -7.79 -36.59
CA ARG A 197 -10.30 -7.98 -36.61
C ARG A 197 -9.87 -9.23 -35.86
N TYR A 198 -10.47 -9.52 -34.71
CA TYR A 198 -10.24 -10.75 -33.95
C TYR A 198 -10.49 -12.00 -34.80
N PHE A 199 -11.64 -12.08 -35.50
CA PHE A 199 -11.93 -13.24 -36.35
C PHE A 199 -10.95 -13.37 -37.53
N LYS A 200 -10.48 -12.26 -38.10
CA LYS A 200 -9.44 -12.28 -39.13
C LYS A 200 -8.11 -12.83 -38.59
N MET A 201 -7.72 -12.41 -37.39
CA MET A 201 -6.47 -12.82 -36.74
C MET A 201 -6.41 -14.31 -36.38
N LEU A 202 -7.56 -15.00 -36.27
CA LEU A 202 -7.59 -16.45 -36.01
C LEU A 202 -6.92 -17.28 -37.13
N ASN A 203 -6.88 -16.73 -38.35
CA ASN A 203 -6.28 -17.38 -39.52
C ASN A 203 -4.87 -16.85 -39.84
N GLU A 204 -4.29 -16.02 -38.98
CA GLU A 204 -2.92 -15.50 -39.16
C GLU A 204 -1.89 -16.37 -38.40
N ASP A 205 -0.61 -16.20 -38.73
CA ASP A 205 0.49 -16.85 -38.01
C ASP A 205 0.51 -16.38 -36.54
N LEU A 206 0.27 -17.32 -35.62
CA LEU A 206 0.17 -17.09 -34.19
C LEU A 206 1.47 -16.56 -33.55
N SER A 207 2.62 -16.83 -34.17
CA SER A 207 3.94 -16.41 -33.70
C SER A 207 4.29 -14.98 -34.11
N LYS A 208 3.60 -14.44 -35.13
CA LYS A 208 3.82 -13.09 -35.65
C LYS A 208 3.65 -12.04 -34.56
N VAL A 209 4.59 -11.11 -34.48
CA VAL A 209 4.59 -10.01 -33.51
C VAL A 209 3.95 -8.77 -34.12
N VAL A 210 2.99 -8.19 -33.40
CA VAL A 210 2.32 -6.93 -33.73
C VAL A 210 2.40 -6.01 -32.51
N ALA A 211 3.08 -4.87 -32.65
CA ALA A 211 3.26 -3.90 -31.57
C ALA A 211 3.79 -4.52 -30.26
N GLY A 212 4.79 -5.41 -30.37
CA GLY A 212 5.46 -6.04 -29.24
C GLY A 212 4.70 -7.19 -28.56
N ARG A 213 3.62 -7.71 -29.17
CA ARG A 213 2.92 -8.92 -28.70
C ARG A 213 2.71 -9.91 -29.83
N THR A 214 2.70 -11.20 -29.51
CA THR A 214 2.34 -12.22 -30.51
C THR A 214 0.84 -12.17 -30.81
N ILE A 215 0.44 -12.61 -32.01
CA ILE A 215 -0.98 -12.75 -32.36
C ILE A 215 -1.70 -13.67 -31.37
N ASN A 216 -1.05 -14.78 -30.95
CA ASN A 216 -1.60 -15.67 -29.93
C ASN A 216 -1.94 -14.95 -28.61
N GLU A 217 -1.05 -14.09 -28.12
CA GLU A 217 -1.30 -13.30 -26.91
C GLU A 217 -2.45 -12.31 -27.09
N ILE A 218 -2.54 -11.67 -28.26
CA ILE A 218 -3.62 -10.73 -28.59
C ILE A 218 -4.96 -11.48 -28.59
N LEU A 219 -5.05 -12.59 -29.32
CA LEU A 219 -6.25 -13.43 -29.40
C LEU A 219 -6.69 -13.92 -28.01
N LYS A 220 -5.76 -14.46 -27.22
CA LYS A 220 -6.05 -14.93 -25.85
C LYS A 220 -6.57 -13.81 -24.96
N ARG A 221 -6.03 -12.60 -25.05
CA ARG A 221 -6.52 -11.45 -24.28
C ARG A 221 -7.90 -10.98 -24.75
N PHE A 222 -8.18 -11.09 -26.05
CA PHE A 222 -9.46 -10.71 -26.63
C PHE A 222 -10.56 -11.72 -26.25
N ASP A 223 -10.30 -13.01 -26.42
CA ASP A 223 -11.19 -14.10 -26.05
C ASP A 223 -11.61 -14.02 -24.57
N ASN A 224 -10.65 -13.74 -23.67
CA ASN A 224 -10.95 -13.49 -22.26
C ASN A 224 -11.94 -12.33 -22.02
N LYS A 225 -11.93 -11.28 -22.87
CA LYS A 225 -12.88 -10.17 -22.75
C LYS A 225 -14.26 -10.51 -23.31
N ILE A 226 -14.32 -11.38 -24.33
CA ILE A 226 -15.59 -11.86 -24.91
C ILE A 226 -16.29 -12.80 -23.93
N ARG A 227 -15.56 -13.73 -23.32
CA ARG A 227 -16.11 -14.75 -22.40
C ARG A 227 -16.57 -14.21 -21.06
N ASP A 228 -15.96 -13.11 -20.58
CA ASP A 228 -16.26 -12.47 -19.31
C ASP A 228 -16.62 -10.97 -19.53
N PRO A 229 -17.75 -10.70 -20.24
CA PRO A 229 -18.13 -9.37 -20.62
C PRO A 229 -18.65 -8.60 -19.41
N ARG A 230 -18.55 -7.28 -19.48
CA ARG A 230 -19.06 -6.42 -18.42
C ARG A 230 -20.52 -6.06 -18.67
N GLY A 231 -21.40 -6.38 -17.72
CA GLY A 231 -22.80 -5.91 -17.73
C GLY A 231 -22.96 -4.53 -17.08
N ALA A 232 -23.74 -3.63 -17.69
CA ALA A 232 -23.95 -2.26 -17.21
C ALA A 232 -24.70 -2.23 -15.86
N SER A 233 -25.83 -2.94 -15.75
CA SER A 233 -26.65 -3.00 -14.53
C SER A 233 -25.86 -3.56 -13.33
N LYS A 234 -25.18 -4.70 -13.50
CA LYS A 234 -24.30 -5.29 -12.48
C LYS A 234 -23.19 -4.34 -12.03
N GLY A 235 -22.63 -3.57 -12.98
CA GLY A 235 -21.58 -2.61 -12.71
C GLY A 235 -21.98 -1.47 -11.76
N LYS A 236 -23.22 -0.96 -11.90
CA LYS A 236 -23.76 0.09 -11.03
C LYS A 236 -23.94 -0.40 -9.59
N ASP A 237 -24.52 -1.58 -9.40
CA ASP A 237 -24.74 -2.17 -8.08
C ASP A 237 -23.40 -2.47 -7.38
N VAL A 238 -22.45 -3.05 -8.10
CA VAL A 238 -21.11 -3.33 -7.56
C VAL A 238 -20.36 -2.05 -7.21
N SER A 239 -20.43 -1.02 -8.05
CA SER A 239 -19.85 0.30 -7.76
C SER A 239 -20.46 0.89 -6.48
N LYS A 240 -21.78 0.76 -6.29
CA LYS A 240 -22.48 1.20 -5.07
C LYS A 240 -21.98 0.43 -3.84
N ILE A 241 -21.90 -0.90 -3.90
CA ILE A 241 -21.38 -1.74 -2.80
C ILE A 241 -19.97 -1.29 -2.40
N ILE A 242 -19.07 -1.08 -3.37
CA ILE A 242 -17.71 -0.63 -3.09
C ILE A 242 -17.71 0.77 -2.46
N LYS A 243 -18.48 1.72 -3.00
CA LYS A 243 -18.59 3.08 -2.43
C LYS A 243 -19.12 3.04 -0.99
N ASP A 244 -20.10 2.18 -0.70
CA ASP A 244 -20.66 2.04 0.65
C ASP A 244 -19.69 1.36 1.62
N PHE A 245 -18.91 0.37 1.16
CA PHE A 245 -17.80 -0.19 1.95
C PHE A 245 -16.80 0.90 2.36
N LEU A 246 -16.40 1.76 1.42
CA LEU A 246 -15.39 2.81 1.68
C LEU A 246 -15.86 3.89 2.67
N LYS A 247 -17.17 4.03 2.88
CA LYS A 247 -17.76 4.93 3.88
C LYS A 247 -17.68 4.38 5.30
N ILE A 248 -17.38 3.08 5.48
CA ILE A 248 -17.31 2.47 6.81
C ILE A 248 -16.15 3.09 7.59
N LYS A 249 -16.52 3.84 8.63
CA LYS A 249 -15.61 4.43 9.61
C LYS A 249 -16.25 4.38 10.99
N CYS A 250 -15.59 3.75 11.95
CA CYS A 250 -16.16 3.52 13.28
C CYS A 250 -15.06 3.34 14.33
N PRO A 251 -15.37 3.41 15.64
CA PRO A 251 -14.43 2.98 16.68
C PRO A 251 -13.94 1.55 16.44
N ILE A 252 -12.67 1.28 16.72
CA ILE A 252 -12.02 0.02 16.34
C ILE A 252 -12.73 -1.22 16.91
N ASN A 253 -13.30 -1.14 18.13
CA ASN A 253 -14.02 -2.25 18.74
C ASN A 253 -15.33 -2.63 18.02
N LYS A 254 -15.88 -1.74 17.18
CA LYS A 254 -17.08 -1.98 16.38
C LYS A 254 -16.75 -2.44 14.96
N ALA A 255 -15.48 -2.38 14.55
CA ALA A 255 -15.08 -2.59 13.16
C ALA A 255 -15.53 -3.94 12.59
N ALA A 256 -15.27 -5.04 13.30
CA ALA A 256 -15.68 -6.37 12.87
C ALA A 256 -17.21 -6.48 12.72
N ASN A 257 -17.97 -5.96 13.69
CA ASN A 257 -19.43 -5.99 13.67
C ASN A 257 -20.00 -5.17 12.49
N GLU A 258 -19.53 -3.94 12.30
CA GLU A 258 -20.02 -3.07 11.22
C GLU A 258 -19.69 -3.64 9.83
N LEU A 259 -18.50 -4.24 9.67
CA LEU A 259 -18.14 -4.93 8.43
C LEU A 259 -18.99 -6.18 8.18
N ASN A 260 -19.22 -7.01 9.20
CA ASN A 260 -20.05 -8.21 9.07
C ASN A 260 -21.53 -7.86 8.79
N LYS A 261 -22.07 -6.80 9.41
CA LYS A 261 -23.39 -6.24 9.06
C LYS A 261 -23.43 -5.81 7.60
N PHE A 262 -22.39 -5.11 7.13
CA PHE A 262 -22.28 -4.70 5.74
C PHE A 262 -22.24 -5.91 4.78
N PHE A 263 -21.44 -6.94 5.06
CA PHE A 263 -21.35 -8.13 4.22
C PHE A 263 -22.68 -8.89 4.18
N LYS A 264 -23.34 -9.08 5.34
CA LYS A 264 -24.67 -9.70 5.42
C LYS A 264 -25.72 -8.92 4.62
N LYS A 265 -25.78 -7.59 4.77
CA LYS A 265 -26.72 -6.72 4.04
C LYS A 265 -26.57 -6.85 2.52
N ASN A 266 -25.34 -7.01 2.03
CA ASN A 266 -25.04 -7.12 0.60
C ASN A 266 -24.94 -8.57 0.10
N LYS A 267 -25.34 -9.57 0.92
CA LYS A 267 -25.28 -11.00 0.58
C LYS A 267 -23.88 -11.48 0.18
N ILE A 268 -22.83 -10.93 0.80
CA ILE A 268 -21.44 -11.29 0.54
C ILE A 268 -21.02 -12.35 1.55
N ASN A 269 -20.60 -13.52 1.07
CA ASN A 269 -20.09 -14.60 1.92
C ASN A 269 -18.66 -14.29 2.39
N LEU A 270 -18.56 -13.42 3.40
CA LEU A 270 -17.32 -13.01 4.05
C LEU A 270 -17.60 -12.68 5.52
N ILE A 271 -16.75 -13.17 6.42
CA ILE A 271 -16.78 -12.86 7.84
C ILE A 271 -15.39 -12.36 8.22
N VAL A 272 -15.35 -11.24 8.94
CA VAL A 272 -14.14 -10.71 9.56
C VAL A 272 -14.24 -10.84 11.08
N ASP A 273 -13.16 -11.27 11.69
CA ASP A 273 -13.00 -11.42 13.13
C ASP A 273 -11.89 -10.49 13.65
N GLN A 274 -11.54 -10.62 14.93
CA GLN A 274 -10.54 -9.76 15.58
C GLN A 274 -9.13 -9.89 14.98
N LYS A 275 -8.79 -10.97 14.27
CA LYS A 275 -7.44 -11.18 13.70
C LYS A 275 -7.09 -10.19 12.59
N TYR A 276 -8.09 -9.53 12.00
CA TYR A 276 -7.87 -8.49 10.99
C TYR A 276 -7.55 -7.12 11.62
N PHE A 277 -7.64 -7.01 12.94
CA PHE A 277 -7.42 -5.76 13.68
C PHE A 277 -6.33 -5.98 14.74
N PRO A 278 -5.18 -5.28 14.63
CA PRO A 278 -4.09 -5.39 15.60
C PRO A 278 -4.43 -4.81 16.98
N ILE A 279 -5.59 -4.19 17.15
CA ILE A 279 -6.03 -3.60 18.40
C ILE A 279 -7.56 -3.57 18.50
N SER A 280 -8.10 -3.60 19.71
CA SER A 280 -9.53 -3.53 20.01
C SER A 280 -9.93 -2.37 20.92
N GLU A 281 -8.97 -1.73 21.58
CA GLU A 281 -9.24 -0.62 22.51
C GLU A 281 -9.59 0.66 21.76
N ASN A 282 -10.73 1.28 22.09
CA ASN A 282 -11.18 2.52 21.44
C ASN A 282 -10.38 3.76 21.84
N LYS A 283 -9.70 3.71 22.98
CA LYS A 283 -8.88 4.81 23.49
C LYS A 283 -7.60 4.25 24.09
N ILE A 284 -6.48 4.87 23.74
CA ILE A 284 -5.17 4.57 24.32
C ILE A 284 -4.54 5.89 24.72
N SER A 285 -4.36 6.10 26.03
CA SER A 285 -3.88 7.38 26.55
C SER A 285 -4.75 8.54 26.00
N LYS A 286 -4.17 9.44 25.20
CA LYS A 286 -4.85 10.61 24.60
C LYS A 286 -5.30 10.38 23.14
N LEU A 287 -5.20 9.14 22.64
CA LEU A 287 -5.58 8.78 21.28
C LEU A 287 -6.97 8.14 21.26
N ASN A 288 -7.81 8.60 20.33
CA ASN A 288 -8.96 7.80 19.88
C ASN A 288 -8.48 6.78 18.83
N VAL A 289 -9.04 5.58 18.84
CA VAL A 289 -8.69 4.53 17.89
C VAL A 289 -9.87 4.25 16.97
N VAL A 290 -9.64 4.42 15.67
CA VAL A 290 -10.70 4.44 14.66
C VAL A 290 -10.32 3.50 13.52
N PHE A 291 -11.26 2.65 13.11
CA PHE A 291 -11.18 1.91 11.87
C PHE A 291 -11.74 2.73 10.70
N SER A 292 -11.09 2.66 9.54
CA SER A 292 -11.57 3.27 8.30
C SER A 292 -11.28 2.36 7.11
N ALA A 293 -12.33 1.86 6.46
CA ALA A 293 -12.22 0.97 5.30
C ALA A 293 -11.62 1.64 4.05
N SER A 294 -11.71 2.97 3.97
CA SER A 294 -11.06 3.79 2.95
C SER A 294 -9.59 4.13 3.26
N PHE A 295 -9.07 3.75 4.44
CA PHE A 295 -7.67 4.03 4.76
C PHE A 295 -6.72 3.02 4.08
N GLY A 296 -5.48 3.43 3.82
CA GLY A 296 -4.52 2.67 3.01
C GLY A 296 -4.44 3.08 1.54
N ARG A 297 -5.22 4.09 1.13
CA ARG A 297 -5.28 4.56 -0.27
C ARG A 297 -4.20 5.59 -0.64
N GLN A 298 -3.06 5.59 0.04
CA GLN A 298 -2.02 6.63 -0.09
C GLN A 298 -0.65 6.08 -0.46
N LEU A 299 -0.41 4.79 -0.24
CA LEU A 299 0.83 4.10 -0.56
C LEU A 299 0.52 2.81 -1.31
N GLU A 300 1.32 2.54 -2.34
CA GLU A 300 1.07 1.47 -3.33
C GLU A 300 1.39 0.07 -2.82
N TYR A 301 2.34 -0.06 -1.89
CA TYR A 301 2.94 -1.34 -1.53
C TYR A 301 2.23 -2.08 -0.38
N TYR A 302 1.25 -1.46 0.29
CA TYR A 302 0.60 -2.11 1.42
C TYR A 302 -0.35 -3.22 0.96
N THR A 303 -0.24 -4.38 1.60
CA THR A 303 -0.98 -5.61 1.31
C THR A 303 -2.00 -5.96 2.39
N GLY A 304 -1.81 -5.50 3.62
CA GLY A 304 -2.62 -5.87 4.78
C GLY A 304 -2.98 -4.69 5.68
N MET A 305 -2.72 -4.84 6.98
CA MET A 305 -2.94 -3.80 7.98
C MET A 305 -2.18 -2.52 7.62
N VAL A 306 -2.83 -1.38 7.77
CA VAL A 306 -2.25 -0.06 7.57
C VAL A 306 -2.70 0.84 8.70
N PHE A 307 -1.83 1.72 9.18
CA PHE A 307 -2.21 2.66 10.22
C PHE A 307 -1.47 3.99 10.12
N LYS A 308 -2.03 4.98 10.81
CA LYS A 308 -1.35 6.24 11.08
C LYS A 308 -1.74 6.79 12.44
N ILE A 309 -0.85 7.58 13.02
CA ILE A 309 -1.08 8.32 14.25
C ILE A 309 -0.96 9.81 13.94
N ASP A 310 -2.09 10.50 14.03
CA ASP A 310 -2.16 11.95 13.96
C ASP A 310 -2.29 12.51 15.38
N ILE A 311 -1.47 13.50 15.74
CA ILE A 311 -1.55 14.18 17.03
C ILE A 311 -1.85 15.66 16.86
N LYS A 312 -2.47 16.26 17.88
CA LYS A 312 -2.57 17.69 18.07
C LYS A 312 -1.42 18.16 18.96
N SER A 313 -0.52 18.95 18.39
CA SER A 313 0.59 19.59 19.11
C SER A 313 0.72 21.04 18.66
N LYS A 314 0.86 21.98 19.60
CA LYS A 314 0.89 23.43 19.32
C LYS A 314 -0.25 23.89 18.39
N SER A 315 -1.46 23.41 18.66
CA SER A 315 -2.69 23.69 17.88
C SER A 315 -2.68 23.22 16.42
N LYS A 316 -1.68 22.47 15.97
CA LYS A 316 -1.62 21.87 14.63
C LYS A 316 -1.83 20.36 14.72
N ASN A 317 -2.64 19.81 13.79
CA ASN A 317 -2.75 18.38 13.58
C ASN A 317 -1.61 17.93 12.67
N ARG A 318 -0.84 16.94 13.12
CA ARG A 318 0.36 16.46 12.43
C ARG A 318 0.36 14.95 12.42
N ASN A 319 0.70 14.37 11.27
CA ASN A 319 1.01 12.95 11.19
C ASN A 319 2.40 12.70 11.76
N ILE A 320 2.49 11.81 12.73
CA ILE A 320 3.76 11.50 13.43
C ILE A 320 4.27 10.13 13.03
N ILE A 321 3.37 9.13 13.02
CA ILE A 321 3.74 7.76 12.70
C ILE A 321 2.80 7.28 11.61
N SER A 322 3.36 6.60 10.62
CA SER A 322 2.60 5.86 9.61
C SER A 322 3.28 4.52 9.36
N GLY A 323 2.50 3.50 9.06
CA GLY A 323 3.02 2.17 8.85
C GLY A 323 1.98 1.20 8.30
N GLY A 324 2.40 -0.03 8.09
CA GLY A 324 1.55 -1.10 7.61
C GLY A 324 2.34 -2.30 7.10
N ARG A 325 1.60 -3.29 6.60
CA ARG A 325 2.09 -4.57 6.09
C ARG A 325 2.24 -4.54 4.57
N TYR A 326 3.36 -5.04 4.05
CA TYR A 326 3.77 -4.95 2.65
C TYR A 326 4.49 -6.21 2.15
N ASP A 327 3.78 -7.34 2.20
CA ASP A 327 4.32 -8.69 1.94
C ASP A 327 4.77 -8.94 0.48
N LYS A 328 4.54 -7.99 -0.42
CA LYS A 328 4.93 -8.07 -1.83
C LYS A 328 6.12 -7.20 -2.19
N LEU A 329 6.52 -6.26 -1.31
CA LEU A 329 7.53 -5.27 -1.65
C LEU A 329 8.87 -5.93 -1.99
N ILE A 330 9.27 -6.92 -1.20
CA ILE A 330 10.57 -7.60 -1.35
C ILE A 330 10.60 -8.46 -2.63
N SER A 331 9.48 -9.10 -3.00
CA SER A 331 9.37 -9.79 -4.30
C SER A 331 9.35 -8.83 -5.47
N ASP A 332 8.68 -7.68 -5.33
CA ASP A 332 8.64 -6.63 -6.36
C ASP A 332 10.01 -6.00 -6.61
N LEU A 333 10.93 -6.10 -5.64
CA LEU A 333 12.31 -5.62 -5.73
C LEU A 333 13.30 -6.68 -6.27
N GLY A 334 12.88 -7.94 -6.44
CA GLY A 334 13.70 -8.97 -7.07
C GLY A 334 13.76 -10.32 -6.35
N SER A 335 13.11 -10.49 -5.19
CA SER A 335 13.10 -11.80 -4.52
C SER A 335 12.35 -12.85 -5.32
N LYS A 336 12.89 -14.07 -5.39
CA LYS A 336 12.23 -15.24 -5.99
C LYS A 336 11.03 -15.72 -5.17
N ASN A 337 11.06 -15.49 -3.85
CA ASN A 337 10.04 -15.93 -2.92
C ASN A 337 9.30 -14.73 -2.32
N GLN A 338 8.03 -14.94 -1.97
CA GLN A 338 7.29 -13.93 -1.21
C GLN A 338 7.85 -13.84 0.22
N VAL A 339 8.12 -12.62 0.67
CA VAL A 339 8.67 -12.34 2.02
C VAL A 339 7.72 -11.39 2.71
N ALA A 340 7.05 -11.87 3.76
CA ALA A 340 6.16 -11.06 4.56
C ALA A 340 6.93 -9.98 5.32
N ALA A 341 6.36 -8.77 5.39
CA ALA A 341 7.01 -7.64 6.05
C ALA A 341 5.98 -6.64 6.57
N VAL A 342 6.26 -6.05 7.73
CA VAL A 342 5.44 -5.01 8.35
C VAL A 342 6.33 -4.02 9.06
N GLY A 343 5.91 -2.75 9.02
CA GLY A 343 6.80 -1.66 9.37
C GLY A 343 6.09 -0.39 9.76
N ALA A 344 6.83 0.51 10.39
CA ALA A 344 6.37 1.88 10.59
C ALA A 344 7.55 2.86 10.67
N ALA A 345 7.27 4.11 10.28
CA ALA A 345 8.20 5.21 10.39
C ALA A 345 7.60 6.34 11.21
N LEU A 346 8.38 6.82 12.18
CA LEU A 346 8.13 8.04 12.92
C LEU A 346 8.84 9.20 12.23
N ASN A 347 8.09 10.24 11.88
CA ASN A 347 8.64 11.47 11.31
C ASN A 347 9.15 12.39 12.43
N LEU A 348 10.42 12.77 12.39
CA LEU A 348 11.04 13.66 13.37
C LEU A 348 10.80 15.14 13.05
N ASN A 349 10.46 15.46 11.79
CA ASN A 349 10.31 16.84 11.30
C ASN A 349 8.87 17.36 11.44
N TYR A 350 8.14 16.94 12.48
CA TYR A 350 6.70 17.18 12.60
C TYR A 350 6.32 18.61 12.97
#